data_AF-A0ABD3FKS2-F1
#
_entry.id   AF-A0ABD3FKS2-F1
#
_cell.length_a   1.000
_cell.length_b   1.000
_cell.length_c   1.000
_cell.angle_alpha   90.00
_cell.angle_beta   90.00
_cell.angle_gamma   90.00
#
_symmetry.space_group_name_H-M   'P 1'
#
loop_
_entity.id
_entity.type
_entity.pdbx_description
1 polymer ?
#
loop_
_entity_poly.entity_id
_entity_poly.type
_entity_poly.pdbx_seq_one_letter_code
_entity_poly.pdbx_strand_id
1 'polypeptide(L)'
;MASQLNLSSRKAADHSKKARIFSSDSQCNVRVMYSLLSGLNATTALTRWEWIGEAVTIDSWAWVHCIHFFFGLQMIYSVSVLTQVTYQKIHSGKIWIGDSFASLSTSGLVLRAIIVVISWALDSFWALNEYTMSRASILTGSQPVLVHRELVHADIMVIFLGLVGLVSSIFRERIDPSVAIVWFEFVHQYRLSFLRSAPALIDKIASYSRIRHFSLHRSFPQRIW
;
A
#
# COMPACT_ATOMS: atom_id res chain seq x y z
N MET A 1 17.54 -43.89 3.88
CA MET A 1 17.61 -42.68 4.74
C MET A 1 18.25 -41.46 4.04
N ALA A 2 19.31 -41.64 3.22
CA ALA A 2 19.98 -40.55 2.50
C ALA A 2 19.15 -39.80 1.42
N SER A 3 18.14 -40.45 0.83
CA SER A 3 17.28 -39.84 -0.21
C SER A 3 16.36 -38.73 0.32
N GLN A 4 15.83 -38.87 1.54
CA GLN A 4 14.93 -37.89 2.16
C GLN A 4 15.66 -36.60 2.58
N LEU A 5 16.91 -36.71 3.03
CA LEU A 5 17.78 -35.56 3.33
C LEU A 5 18.12 -34.74 2.09
N ASN A 6 18.28 -35.40 0.94
CA ASN A 6 18.61 -34.73 -0.32
C ASN A 6 17.38 -34.00 -0.91
N LEU A 7 16.17 -34.56 -0.75
CA LEU A 7 14.91 -33.88 -1.11
C LEU A 7 14.60 -32.68 -0.21
N SER A 8 14.83 -32.78 1.11
CA SER A 8 14.60 -31.66 2.03
C SER A 8 15.60 -30.53 1.79
N SER A 9 16.87 -30.86 1.52
CA SER A 9 17.92 -29.89 1.16
C SER A 9 17.61 -29.20 -0.17
N ARG A 10 17.14 -29.93 -1.18
CA ARG A 10 16.71 -29.33 -2.46
C ARG A 10 15.48 -28.44 -2.34
N LYS A 11 14.48 -28.82 -1.54
CA LYS A 11 13.32 -27.96 -1.23
C LYS A 11 13.73 -26.71 -0.45
N ALA A 12 14.63 -26.83 0.53
CA ALA A 12 15.16 -25.70 1.27
C ALA A 12 15.97 -24.75 0.36
N ALA A 13 16.73 -25.30 -0.58
CA ALA A 13 17.46 -24.53 -1.59
C ALA A 13 16.52 -23.85 -2.60
N ASP A 14 15.40 -24.48 -2.97
CA ASP A 14 14.38 -23.87 -3.86
C ASP A 14 13.60 -22.75 -3.13
N HIS A 15 13.24 -22.95 -1.87
CA HIS A 15 12.66 -21.90 -1.03
C HIS A 15 13.63 -20.75 -0.77
N SER A 16 14.92 -21.05 -0.55
CA SER A 16 15.99 -20.06 -0.43
C SER A 16 16.22 -19.28 -1.73
N LYS A 17 16.19 -19.96 -2.89
CA LYS A 17 16.29 -19.30 -4.20
C LYS A 17 15.06 -18.43 -4.48
N LYS A 18 13.84 -18.88 -4.16
CA LYS A 18 12.63 -18.05 -4.24
C LYS A 18 12.65 -16.85 -3.29
N ALA A 19 13.25 -17.00 -2.11
CA ALA A 19 13.48 -15.88 -1.19
C ALA A 19 14.58 -14.93 -1.70
N ARG A 20 15.59 -15.44 -2.42
CA ARG A 20 16.71 -14.67 -3.00
C ARG A 20 16.37 -13.99 -4.33
N ILE A 21 15.22 -14.29 -4.94
CA ILE A 21 14.69 -13.53 -6.09
C ILE A 21 14.20 -12.13 -5.67
N PHE A 22 13.96 -11.90 -4.37
CA PHE A 22 13.91 -10.56 -3.82
C PHE A 22 15.34 -10.04 -3.66
N SER A 23 15.82 -9.26 -4.63
CA SER A 23 17.12 -8.59 -4.54
C SER A 23 17.09 -7.60 -3.38
N SER A 24 17.75 -7.97 -2.28
CA SER A 24 17.95 -7.12 -1.09
C SER A 24 18.68 -5.80 -1.38
N ASP A 25 19.17 -5.61 -2.62
CA ASP A 25 19.88 -4.41 -3.06
C ASP A 25 18.94 -3.27 -3.46
N SER A 26 17.66 -3.56 -3.73
CA SER A 26 16.68 -2.55 -4.17
C SER A 26 15.65 -2.19 -3.10
N GLN A 27 15.26 -3.15 -2.26
CA GLN A 27 14.28 -2.98 -1.19
C GLN A 27 14.64 -3.85 0.01
N CYS A 28 14.52 -3.30 1.20
CA CYS A 28 14.77 -4.05 2.43
C CYS A 28 13.98 -3.50 3.61
N ASN A 29 13.70 -4.38 4.58
CA ASN A 29 13.18 -3.97 5.89
C ASN A 29 14.36 -3.75 6.83
N VAL A 30 14.48 -2.53 7.36
CA VAL A 30 15.49 -2.18 8.35
C VAL A 30 14.81 -1.99 9.69
N ARG A 31 15.36 -2.64 10.73
CA ARG A 31 14.92 -2.38 12.09
C ARG A 31 15.69 -1.20 12.63
N VAL A 32 15.02 -0.06 12.75
CA VAL A 32 15.58 1.15 13.34
C VAL A 32 15.29 1.11 14.83
N MET A 33 16.30 1.41 15.65
CA MET A 33 16.13 1.57 17.09
C MET A 33 16.30 3.04 17.44
N TYR A 34 15.35 3.59 18.19
CA TYR A 34 15.44 4.94 18.73
C TYR A 34 15.14 4.90 20.24
N SER A 35 15.67 5.88 20.96
CA SER A 35 15.31 6.11 22.35
C SER A 35 14.41 7.34 22.47
N LEU A 36 13.33 7.21 23.23
CA LEU A 36 12.49 8.36 23.56
C LEU A 36 13.10 9.07 24.76
N LEU A 37 13.64 10.26 24.51
CA LEU A 37 14.12 11.12 25.59
C LEU A 37 12.91 11.82 26.22
N SER A 38 12.39 11.27 27.32
CA SER A 38 11.32 11.92 28.08
C SER A 38 11.89 13.15 28.79
N GLY A 39 11.65 14.34 28.22
CA GLY A 39 12.13 15.63 28.74
C GLY A 39 11.53 16.08 30.07
N LEU A 40 10.67 15.26 30.68
CA LEU A 40 10.00 15.55 31.95
C LEU A 40 10.85 15.22 33.19
N ASN A 41 11.92 14.41 33.06
CA ASN A 41 12.76 14.04 34.21
C ASN A 41 14.20 13.63 33.79
N ALA A 42 15.17 14.51 34.01
CA ALA A 42 16.57 14.33 33.57
C ALA A 42 17.24 13.10 34.19
N THR A 43 16.88 12.75 35.43
CA THR A 43 17.41 11.57 36.13
C THR A 43 16.96 10.27 35.46
N THR A 44 15.71 10.20 34.96
CA THR A 44 15.21 9.03 34.23
C THR A 44 15.83 8.93 32.85
N ALA A 45 16.04 10.06 32.17
CA ALA A 45 16.75 10.12 30.90
C ALA A 45 18.21 9.66 30.97
N LEU A 46 18.90 9.90 32.11
CA LEU A 46 20.28 9.47 32.33
C LEU A 46 20.40 8.02 32.84
N THR A 47 19.37 7.48 33.50
CA THR A 47 19.44 6.15 34.16
C THR A 47 18.70 5.05 33.41
N ARG A 48 17.73 5.39 32.56
CA ARG A 48 16.96 4.41 31.77
C ARG A 48 17.10 4.73 30.29
N TRP A 49 17.83 3.87 29.60
CA TRP A 49 17.90 3.88 28.15
C TRP A 49 16.88 2.90 27.58
N GLU A 50 15.68 3.41 27.27
CA GLU A 50 14.67 2.60 26.60
C GLU A 50 14.94 2.59 25.09
N TRP A 51 15.22 1.41 24.54
CA TRP A 51 15.39 1.20 23.11
C TRP A 51 14.09 0.67 22.51
N ILE A 52 13.44 1.50 21.70
CA ILE A 52 12.23 1.12 20.96
C ILE A 52 12.67 0.76 19.55
N GLY A 53 12.45 -0.50 19.16
CA GLY A 53 12.79 -0.99 17.83
C GLY A 53 11.56 -1.02 16.92
N GLU A 54 11.60 -0.25 15.83
CA GLU A 54 10.55 -0.19 14.82
C GLU A 54 11.07 -0.72 13.48
N ALA A 55 10.27 -1.55 12.81
CA ALA A 55 10.61 -2.06 11.49
C ALA A 55 10.14 -1.05 10.42
N VAL A 56 11.08 -0.50 9.68
CA VAL A 56 10.85 0.49 8.61
C VAL A 56 11.23 -0.13 7.27
N THR A 57 10.37 0.01 6.27
CA THR A 57 10.65 -0.43 4.90
C THR A 57 11.40 0.67 4.15
N ILE A 58 12.57 0.33 3.59
CA ILE A 58 13.32 1.16 2.65
C ILE A 58 12.97 0.71 1.24
N ASP A 59 12.42 1.64 0.46
CA ASP A 59 11.95 1.39 -0.89
C ASP A 59 12.61 2.33 -1.90
N SER A 60 13.53 1.81 -2.71
CA SER A 60 14.19 2.56 -3.78
C SER A 60 13.29 2.84 -4.98
N TRP A 61 12.13 2.20 -5.06
CA TRP A 61 11.12 2.38 -6.11
C TRP A 61 10.11 3.48 -5.78
N ALA A 62 10.20 4.06 -4.57
CA ALA A 62 9.23 5.02 -4.08
C ALA A 62 9.06 6.26 -4.98
N TRP A 63 10.09 6.63 -5.74
CA TRP A 63 10.06 7.76 -6.68
C TRP A 63 9.04 7.56 -7.82
N VAL A 64 8.70 6.32 -8.18
CA VAL A 64 7.66 6.05 -9.20
C VAL A 64 6.31 6.56 -8.72
N HIS A 65 6.06 6.55 -7.41
CA HIS A 65 4.84 7.13 -6.86
C HIS A 65 4.81 8.65 -6.92
N CYS A 66 5.92 9.36 -7.15
CA CYS A 66 5.90 10.80 -7.44
C CYS A 66 5.12 11.11 -8.73
N ILE A 67 4.96 10.15 -9.64
CA ILE A 67 4.10 10.29 -10.82
C ILE A 67 2.63 10.47 -10.39
N HIS A 68 2.20 9.80 -9.31
CA HIS A 68 0.86 9.98 -8.75
C HIS A 68 0.66 11.36 -8.14
N PHE A 69 1.71 11.99 -7.62
CA PHE A 69 1.64 13.36 -7.11
C PHE A 69 1.28 14.36 -8.22
N PHE A 70 1.93 14.26 -9.38
CA PHE A 70 1.60 15.11 -10.54
C PHE A 70 0.17 14.89 -11.04
N PHE A 71 -0.29 13.64 -11.00
CA PHE A 71 -1.69 13.33 -11.32
C PHE A 71 -2.65 13.98 -10.31
N GLY A 72 -2.38 13.89 -9.01
CA GLY A 72 -3.18 14.55 -7.97
C GLY A 72 -3.24 16.08 -8.18
N LEU A 73 -2.11 16.70 -8.53
CA LEU A 73 -2.07 18.13 -8.85
C LEU A 73 -2.95 18.49 -10.06
N GLN A 74 -2.94 17.67 -11.13
CA GLN A 74 -3.83 17.87 -12.28
C GLN A 74 -5.31 17.81 -11.88
N MET A 75 -5.67 16.91 -10.96
CA MET A 75 -7.04 16.78 -10.45
C MET A 75 -7.45 18.00 -9.63
N ILE A 76 -6.58 18.44 -8.71
CA ILE A 76 -6.79 19.65 -7.89
C ILE A 76 -6.98 20.87 -8.79
N TYR A 77 -6.14 21.01 -9.82
CA TYR A 77 -6.28 22.10 -10.79
C TYR A 77 -7.65 22.07 -11.49
N SER A 78 -8.09 20.90 -11.96
CA SER A 78 -9.38 20.76 -12.66
C SER A 78 -10.57 21.12 -11.76
N VAL A 79 -10.56 20.66 -10.50
CA VAL A 79 -11.58 21.00 -9.50
C VAL A 79 -11.55 22.49 -9.14
N SER A 80 -10.35 23.09 -9.05
CA SER A 80 -10.20 24.51 -8.74
C SER A 80 -10.79 25.39 -9.83
N VAL A 81 -10.49 25.08 -11.10
CA VAL A 81 -11.06 25.79 -12.26
C VAL A 81 -12.58 25.62 -12.29
N LEU A 82 -13.11 24.42 -12.07
CA LEU A 82 -14.56 24.20 -12.01
C LEU A 82 -15.20 25.04 -10.90
N THR A 83 -14.61 25.03 -9.70
CA THR A 83 -15.11 25.77 -8.54
C THR A 83 -15.16 27.26 -8.85
N GLN A 84 -14.11 27.79 -9.49
CA GLN A 84 -14.05 29.19 -9.88
C GLN A 84 -15.09 29.56 -10.94
N VAL A 85 -15.28 28.74 -11.97
CA VAL A 85 -16.32 28.97 -13.00
C VAL A 85 -17.72 28.90 -12.37
N THR A 86 -17.96 27.90 -11.53
CA THR A 86 -19.23 27.72 -10.82
C THR A 86 -19.53 28.92 -9.92
N TYR A 87 -18.53 29.40 -9.17
CA TYR A 87 -18.64 30.58 -8.33
C TYR A 87 -19.03 31.83 -9.13
N GLN A 88 -18.37 32.08 -10.27
CA GLN A 88 -18.70 33.20 -11.14
C GLN A 88 -20.13 33.12 -11.71
N LYS A 89 -20.60 31.92 -12.05
CA LYS A 89 -21.96 31.71 -12.58
C LYS A 89 -23.03 31.91 -11.51
N ILE A 90 -22.80 31.40 -10.30
CA ILE A 90 -23.69 31.61 -9.14
C ILE A 90 -23.80 33.11 -8.84
N HIS A 91 -22.69 33.83 -8.82
CA HIS A 91 -22.69 35.29 -8.63
C HIS A 91 -23.43 36.04 -9.75
N SER A 92 -23.52 35.45 -10.95
CA SER A 92 -24.31 35.97 -12.08
C SER A 92 -25.78 35.53 -12.06
N GLY A 93 -26.25 34.94 -10.96
CA GLY A 93 -27.64 34.48 -10.78
C GLY A 93 -27.99 33.20 -11.54
N LYS A 94 -27.00 32.47 -12.08
CA LYS A 94 -27.22 31.24 -12.85
C LYS A 94 -26.62 30.04 -12.11
N ILE A 95 -27.44 29.03 -11.84
CA ILE A 95 -26.95 27.76 -11.29
C ILE A 95 -26.35 26.97 -12.45
N TRP A 96 -25.05 26.68 -12.36
CA TRP A 96 -24.35 25.83 -13.30
C TRP A 96 -23.46 24.88 -12.53
N ILE A 97 -23.69 23.58 -12.70
CA ILE A 97 -22.89 22.51 -12.11
C ILE A 97 -22.26 21.79 -13.29
N GLY A 98 -20.97 22.04 -13.50
CA GLY A 98 -20.19 21.32 -14.49
C GLY A 98 -19.57 20.06 -13.93
N ASP A 99 -18.91 19.34 -14.81
CA ASP A 99 -18.18 18.12 -14.47
C ASP A 99 -16.70 18.47 -14.23
N SER A 100 -16.21 18.20 -13.01
CA SER A 100 -14.84 18.45 -12.56
C SER A 100 -13.81 17.61 -13.28
N PHE A 101 -14.26 16.53 -13.91
CA PHE A 101 -13.45 15.55 -14.59
C PHE A 101 -13.74 15.49 -16.10
N ALA A 102 -14.33 16.55 -16.67
CA ALA A 102 -14.48 16.72 -18.12
C ALA A 102 -13.16 16.64 -18.89
N SER A 103 -12.05 17.05 -18.26
CA SER A 103 -10.70 16.98 -18.83
C SER A 103 -10.07 15.59 -18.75
N LEU A 104 -10.67 14.65 -17.99
CA LEU A 104 -10.17 13.30 -17.86
C LEU A 104 -10.81 12.37 -18.87
N SER A 105 -9.98 11.95 -19.83
CA SER A 105 -10.34 10.87 -20.74
C SER A 105 -10.34 9.52 -20.02
N THR A 106 -11.37 8.73 -20.28
CA THR A 106 -11.48 7.32 -19.85
C THR A 106 -10.24 6.52 -20.23
N SER A 107 -9.70 6.73 -21.44
CA SER A 107 -8.48 6.07 -21.90
C SER A 107 -7.25 6.47 -21.07
N GLY A 108 -7.21 7.72 -20.58
CA GLY A 108 -6.16 8.21 -19.70
C GLY A 108 -6.18 7.53 -18.33
N LEU A 109 -7.37 7.30 -17.76
CA LEU A 109 -7.53 6.55 -16.50
C LEU A 109 -7.09 5.09 -16.63
N VAL A 110 -7.51 4.42 -17.71
CA VAL A 110 -7.14 3.02 -17.97
C VAL A 110 -5.64 2.87 -18.18
N LEU A 111 -5.03 3.72 -19.00
CA LEU A 111 -3.58 3.69 -19.24
C LEU A 111 -2.79 3.91 -17.94
N ARG A 112 -3.23 4.83 -17.08
CA ARG A 112 -2.62 5.06 -15.76
C ARG A 112 -2.71 3.82 -14.89
N ALA A 113 -3.87 3.17 -14.81
CA ALA A 113 -4.01 1.92 -14.05
C ALA A 113 -3.10 0.80 -14.58
N ILE A 114 -2.95 0.68 -15.91
CA ILE A 114 -2.03 -0.27 -16.52
C ILE A 114 -0.57 0.02 -16.11
N ILE A 115 -0.14 1.29 -16.12
CA ILE A 115 1.21 1.68 -15.69
C ILE A 115 1.45 1.29 -14.23
N VAL A 116 0.48 1.50 -13.34
CA VAL A 116 0.59 1.08 -11.93
C VAL A 116 0.75 -0.43 -11.81
N VAL A 117 -0.07 -1.20 -12.52
CA VAL A 117 0.01 -2.67 -12.51
C VAL A 117 1.36 -3.16 -13.04
N ILE A 118 1.87 -2.56 -14.10
CA ILE A 118 3.20 -2.88 -14.63
C ILE A 118 4.28 -2.51 -13.61
N SER A 119 4.17 -1.36 -12.97
CA SER A 119 5.08 -0.93 -11.89
C SER A 119 5.12 -1.95 -10.76
N TRP A 120 3.96 -2.40 -10.27
CA TRP A 120 3.89 -3.47 -9.26
C TRP A 120 4.45 -4.81 -9.74
N ALA A 121 4.28 -5.15 -11.01
CA ALA A 121 4.84 -6.36 -11.58
C ALA A 121 6.38 -6.32 -11.64
N LEU A 122 6.96 -5.17 -11.99
CA LEU A 122 8.41 -4.94 -11.94
C LEU A 122 8.93 -4.95 -10.50
N ASP A 123 8.13 -4.43 -9.57
CA ASP A 123 8.39 -4.44 -8.14
C ASP A 123 8.15 -5.80 -7.45
N SER A 124 7.79 -6.85 -8.21
CA SER A 124 7.44 -8.17 -7.67
C SER A 124 6.37 -8.12 -6.57
N PHE A 125 5.49 -7.13 -6.62
CA PHE A 125 4.41 -6.88 -5.66
C PHE A 125 4.89 -6.69 -4.21
N TRP A 126 6.08 -6.14 -4.00
CA TRP A 126 6.65 -5.96 -2.66
C TRP A 126 5.81 -5.04 -1.79
N ALA A 127 5.51 -3.82 -2.27
CA ALA A 127 4.72 -2.84 -1.53
C ALA A 127 3.33 -3.38 -1.12
N LEU A 128 2.67 -4.12 -2.02
CA LEU A 128 1.38 -4.75 -1.75
C LEU A 128 1.50 -5.86 -0.70
N ASN A 129 2.50 -6.73 -0.83
CA ASN A 129 2.75 -7.79 0.15
C ASN A 129 3.03 -7.20 1.54
N GLU A 130 3.87 -6.17 1.63
CA GLU A 130 4.21 -5.51 2.89
C GLU A 130 2.99 -4.83 3.53
N TYR A 131 2.16 -4.17 2.72
CA TYR A 131 0.88 -3.62 3.15
C TYR A 131 -0.04 -4.70 3.73
N THR A 132 -0.19 -5.84 3.04
CA THR A 132 -1.04 -6.93 3.52
C THR A 132 -0.50 -7.57 4.81
N MET A 133 0.83 -7.70 4.95
CA MET A 133 1.47 -8.18 6.18
C MET A 133 1.28 -7.21 7.35
N SER A 134 1.44 -5.90 7.11
CA SER A 134 1.16 -4.85 8.11
C SER A 134 -0.31 -4.83 8.54
N ARG A 135 -1.26 -5.17 7.66
CA ARG A 135 -2.67 -5.32 8.04
C ARG A 135 -2.95 -6.63 8.79
N ALA A 136 -2.30 -7.72 8.39
CA ALA A 136 -2.41 -9.00 9.08
C ALA A 136 -1.85 -8.90 10.51
N SER A 137 -0.75 -8.18 10.73
CA SER A 137 -0.16 -8.01 12.07
C SER A 137 -1.07 -7.24 13.02
N ILE A 138 -1.80 -6.22 12.54
CA ILE A 138 -2.83 -5.51 13.33
C ILE A 138 -3.95 -6.49 13.75
N LEU A 139 -4.29 -7.45 12.89
CA LEU A 139 -5.34 -8.41 13.16
C LEU A 139 -4.89 -9.53 14.11
N THR A 140 -3.62 -9.95 14.02
CA THR A 140 -3.06 -11.02 14.86
C THR A 140 -2.37 -10.51 16.13
N GLY A 141 -2.24 -9.19 16.32
CA GLY A 141 -1.51 -8.58 17.44
C GLY A 141 0.02 -8.73 17.36
N SER A 142 0.55 -9.03 16.17
CA SER A 142 2.00 -9.16 15.94
C SER A 142 2.66 -7.78 15.77
N GLN A 143 4.00 -7.70 15.87
CA GLN A 143 4.71 -6.43 15.66
C GLN A 143 4.39 -5.85 14.27
N PRO A 144 3.92 -4.59 14.18
CA PRO A 144 3.61 -3.97 12.91
C PRO A 144 4.89 -3.50 12.21
N VAL A 145 4.96 -3.71 10.89
CA VAL A 145 5.92 -3.00 10.04
C VAL A 145 5.31 -1.66 9.66
N LEU A 146 6.10 -0.60 9.81
CA LEU A 146 5.72 0.75 9.41
C LEU A 146 5.79 0.85 7.88
N VAL A 147 4.63 0.82 7.25
CA VAL A 147 4.44 0.96 5.80
C VAL A 147 3.80 2.30 5.51
N HIS A 148 4.23 2.95 4.43
CA HIS A 148 3.61 4.16 3.88
C HIS A 148 2.23 3.82 3.29
N ARG A 149 1.21 3.80 4.15
CA ARG A 149 -0.17 3.38 3.81
C ARG A 149 -0.80 4.24 2.73
N GLU A 150 -0.47 5.52 2.69
CA GLU A 150 -1.00 6.47 1.72
C GLU A 150 -0.57 6.16 0.29
N LEU A 151 0.65 5.63 0.10
CA LEU A 151 1.15 5.26 -1.23
C LEU A 151 0.37 4.09 -1.81
N VAL A 152 0.24 3.01 -1.05
CA VAL A 152 -0.51 1.81 -1.50
C VAL A 152 -2.00 2.12 -1.66
N HIS A 153 -2.55 3.00 -0.82
CA HIS A 153 -3.92 3.48 -0.98
C HIS A 153 -4.12 4.21 -2.32
N ALA A 154 -3.21 5.13 -2.68
CA ALA A 154 -3.27 5.86 -3.94
C ALA A 154 -3.18 4.93 -5.16
N ASP A 155 -2.26 3.96 -5.15
CA ASP A 155 -2.10 2.98 -6.22
C ASP A 155 -3.38 2.14 -6.42
N ILE A 156 -3.97 1.63 -5.32
CA ILE A 156 -5.22 0.85 -5.37
C ILE A 156 -6.36 1.72 -5.90
N MET A 157 -6.44 2.98 -5.49
CA MET A 157 -7.46 3.93 -5.98
C MET A 157 -7.33 4.12 -7.49
N VAL A 158 -6.11 4.30 -8.01
CA VAL A 158 -5.87 4.46 -9.46
C VAL A 158 -6.28 3.20 -10.23
N ILE A 159 -5.95 2.01 -9.71
CA ILE A 159 -6.37 0.74 -10.32
C ILE A 159 -7.90 0.63 -10.33
N PHE A 160 -8.56 0.97 -9.23
CA PHE A 160 -10.03 0.95 -9.14
C PHE A 160 -10.68 1.91 -10.14
N LEU A 161 -10.16 3.14 -10.25
CA LEU A 161 -10.62 4.12 -11.24
C LEU A 161 -10.39 3.66 -12.67
N GLY A 162 -9.27 2.97 -12.94
CA GLY A 162 -9.03 2.33 -14.23
C GLY A 162 -10.04 1.24 -14.56
N LEU A 163 -10.40 0.40 -13.58
CA LEU A 163 -11.44 -0.63 -13.74
C LEU A 163 -12.81 -0.01 -14.01
N VAL A 164 -13.19 1.01 -13.24
CA VAL A 164 -14.43 1.76 -13.49
C VAL A 164 -14.41 2.42 -14.86
N GLY A 165 -13.27 2.97 -15.28
CA GLY A 165 -13.09 3.51 -16.63
C GLY A 165 -13.26 2.45 -17.72
N LEU A 166 -12.74 1.24 -17.51
CA LEU A 166 -12.89 0.12 -18.43
C LEU A 166 -14.36 -0.31 -18.53
N VAL A 167 -15.04 -0.47 -17.39
CA VAL A 167 -16.47 -0.77 -17.30
C VAL A 167 -17.30 0.32 -18.00
N SER A 168 -17.02 1.58 -17.71
CA SER A 168 -17.62 2.74 -18.38
C SER A 168 -17.44 2.68 -19.91
N SER A 169 -16.26 2.26 -20.37
CA SER A 169 -16.01 2.09 -21.80
C SER A 169 -16.79 0.92 -22.41
N ILE A 170 -16.99 -0.18 -21.69
CA ILE A 170 -17.79 -1.34 -22.14
C ILE A 170 -19.27 -0.96 -22.27
N PHE A 171 -19.83 -0.34 -21.23
CA PHE A 171 -21.24 0.06 -21.21
C PHE A 171 -21.54 1.31 -22.05
N ARG A 172 -20.49 1.99 -22.55
CA ARG A 172 -20.58 3.26 -23.28
C ARG A 172 -21.30 4.34 -22.48
N GLU A 173 -21.32 4.21 -21.16
CA GLU A 173 -21.91 5.14 -20.23
C GLU A 173 -20.79 5.81 -19.44
N ARG A 174 -20.81 7.15 -19.40
CA ARG A 174 -19.77 7.91 -18.70
C ARG A 174 -20.06 7.90 -17.20
N ILE A 175 -19.31 7.08 -16.47
CA ILE A 175 -19.36 7.06 -15.00
C ILE A 175 -18.46 8.19 -14.49
N ASP A 176 -19.03 9.08 -13.69
CA ASP A 176 -18.29 10.18 -13.09
C ASP A 176 -17.23 9.65 -12.11
N PRO A 177 -15.94 9.99 -12.29
CA PRO A 177 -14.88 9.52 -11.40
C PRO A 177 -15.06 9.92 -9.93
N SER A 178 -15.77 11.02 -9.62
CA SER A 178 -16.04 11.45 -8.24
C SER A 178 -16.86 10.40 -7.49
N VAL A 179 -17.87 9.84 -8.15
CA VAL A 179 -18.74 8.80 -7.58
C VAL A 179 -17.91 7.55 -7.27
N ALA A 180 -17.00 7.19 -8.18
CA ALA A 180 -16.10 6.07 -7.98
C ALA A 180 -15.13 6.30 -6.80
N ILE A 181 -14.59 7.51 -6.65
CA ILE A 181 -13.73 7.87 -5.51
C ILE A 181 -14.50 7.75 -4.19
N VAL A 182 -15.70 8.32 -4.11
CA VAL A 182 -16.53 8.25 -2.89
C VAL A 182 -16.87 6.81 -2.54
N TRP A 183 -17.23 6.00 -3.54
CA TRP A 183 -17.51 4.58 -3.34
C TRP A 183 -16.27 3.81 -2.85
N PHE A 184 -15.11 4.10 -3.46
CA PHE A 184 -13.84 3.51 -3.05
C PHE A 184 -13.51 3.84 -1.59
N GLU A 185 -13.64 5.12 -1.20
CA GLU A 185 -13.38 5.55 0.19
C GLU A 185 -14.32 4.88 1.18
N PHE A 186 -15.60 4.76 0.84
CA PHE A 186 -16.56 4.06 1.67
C PHE A 186 -16.14 2.60 1.90
N VAL A 187 -15.87 1.86 0.82
CA VAL A 187 -15.40 0.46 0.92
C VAL A 187 -14.08 0.38 1.69
N HIS A 188 -13.16 1.32 1.44
CA HIS A 188 -11.89 1.38 2.12
C HIS A 188 -12.11 1.53 3.63
N GLN A 189 -12.94 2.47 4.08
CA GLN A 189 -13.21 2.72 5.50
C GLN A 189 -13.79 1.49 6.22
N TYR A 190 -14.72 0.76 5.58
CA TYR A 190 -15.38 -0.42 6.18
C TYR A 190 -14.64 -1.75 6.01
N ARG A 191 -13.50 -1.77 5.28
CA ARG A 191 -12.76 -3.00 4.94
C ARG A 191 -12.45 -3.90 6.14
N LEU A 192 -12.05 -3.31 7.27
CA LEU A 192 -11.62 -4.08 8.44
C LEU A 192 -12.82 -4.68 9.18
N SER A 193 -13.95 -3.97 9.22
CA SER A 193 -15.21 -4.47 9.78
C SER A 193 -15.76 -5.63 8.96
N PHE A 194 -15.65 -5.56 7.63
CA PHE A 194 -16.02 -6.67 6.75
C PHE A 194 -15.13 -7.90 6.96
N LEU A 195 -13.81 -7.70 7.04
CA LEU A 195 -12.86 -8.80 7.31
C LEU A 195 -13.08 -9.46 8.67
N ARG A 196 -13.45 -8.68 9.70
CA ARG A 196 -13.80 -9.19 11.03
C ARG A 196 -15.08 -10.04 11.03
N SER A 197 -15.98 -9.81 10.07
CA SER A 197 -17.24 -10.55 9.96
C SER A 197 -17.04 -11.96 9.36
N ALA A 198 -15.86 -12.27 8.82
CA ALA A 198 -15.53 -13.54 8.18
C ALA A 198 -14.40 -14.28 8.95
N PRO A 199 -14.69 -14.96 10.07
CA PRO A 199 -13.67 -15.56 10.94
C PRO A 199 -12.82 -16.64 10.23
N ALA A 200 -13.40 -17.39 9.30
CA ALA A 200 -12.67 -18.38 8.50
C ALA A 200 -11.55 -17.76 7.64
N LEU A 201 -11.69 -16.50 7.24
CA LEU A 201 -10.66 -15.78 6.50
C LEU A 201 -9.53 -15.34 7.42
N ILE A 202 -9.87 -14.93 8.65
CA ILE A 202 -8.91 -14.50 9.68
C ILE A 202 -7.96 -15.64 10.03
N ASP A 203 -8.48 -16.85 10.23
CA ASP A 203 -7.66 -18.03 10.56
C ASP A 203 -6.65 -18.35 9.45
N LYS A 204 -7.08 -18.23 8.19
CA LYS A 204 -6.21 -18.45 7.04
C LYS A 204 -5.14 -17.36 6.93
N ILE A 205 -5.51 -16.09 7.11
CA ILE A 205 -4.58 -14.96 7.15
C ILE A 205 -3.55 -15.14 8.27
N ALA A 206 -4.00 -15.53 9.46
CA ALA A 206 -3.14 -15.79 10.61
C ALA A 206 -2.14 -16.93 10.34
N SER A 207 -2.59 -18.01 9.70
CA SER A 207 -1.70 -19.12 9.30
C SER A 207 -0.61 -18.68 8.32
N TYR A 208 -0.96 -17.90 7.29
CA TYR A 208 -0.03 -17.40 6.28
C TYR A 208 0.97 -16.40 6.88
N SER A 209 0.48 -15.47 7.70
CA SER A 209 1.31 -14.50 8.41
C SER A 209 2.35 -15.21 9.30
N ARG A 210 1.92 -16.22 10.07
CA ARG A 210 2.80 -16.99 10.97
C ARG A 210 3.91 -17.72 10.20
N ILE A 211 3.58 -18.37 9.08
CA ILE A 211 4.55 -19.06 8.23
C ILE A 211 5.58 -18.08 7.65
N ARG A 212 5.14 -16.92 7.17
CA ARG A 212 6.01 -15.91 6.57
C ARG A 212 6.91 -15.24 7.61
N HIS A 213 6.39 -14.91 8.80
CA HIS A 213 7.18 -14.39 9.91
C HIS A 213 8.25 -15.39 10.37
N PHE A 214 7.91 -16.68 10.43
CA PHE A 214 8.87 -17.74 10.76
C PHE A 214 9.95 -17.92 9.68
N SER A 215 9.58 -17.77 8.40
CA SER A 215 10.54 -17.84 7.29
C SER A 215 11.52 -16.66 7.30
N LEU A 216 11.05 -15.44 7.56
CA LEU A 216 11.88 -14.24 7.71
C LEU A 216 12.91 -14.41 8.85
N HIS A 217 12.49 -15.02 9.96
CA HIS A 217 13.36 -15.27 11.11
C HIS A 217 14.43 -16.37 10.86
N ARG A 218 14.25 -17.23 9.85
CA ARG A 218 15.27 -18.21 9.41
C ARG A 218 16.24 -17.66 8.37
N SER A 219 15.82 -16.68 7.57
CA SER A 219 16.64 -16.06 6.53
C SER A 219 17.69 -15.08 7.08
N PHE A 220 17.44 -14.51 8.25
CA PHE A 220 18.44 -13.79 9.03
C PHE A 220 18.97 -14.73 10.11
N PRO A 221 20.16 -15.35 9.94
CA PRO A 221 20.85 -15.89 11.10
C PRO A 221 21.04 -14.71 12.06
N GLN A 222 20.61 -14.89 13.31
CA GLN A 222 21.06 -14.04 14.41
C GLN A 222 22.59 -14.09 14.39
N ARG A 223 23.22 -13.13 13.71
CA ARG A 223 24.62 -12.82 13.94
C ARG A 223 24.64 -12.14 15.30
N ILE A 224 24.73 -12.99 16.31
CA ILE A 224 25.08 -12.59 17.65
C ILE A 224 26.56 -12.21 17.54
N TRP A 225 26.83 -10.93 17.81
CA TRP A 225 28.09 -10.18 17.74
C TRP A 225 28.53 -9.75 16.34
#